data_AF-A0A067CG10-F1
#
_entry.id   AF-A0A067CG10-F1
#
_cell.length_a   1.000
_cell.length_b   1.000
_cell.length_c   1.000
_cell.angle_alpha   90.00
_cell.angle_beta   90.00
_cell.angle_gamma   90.00
#
_symmetry.space_group_name_H-M   'P 1'
#
loop_
_entity.id
_entity.type
_entity.pdbx_description
1 polymer ?
#
loop_
_entity_poly.entity_id
_entity_poly.type
_entity_poly.pdbx_seq_one_letter_code
_entity_poly.pdbx_strand_id
1 'polypeptide(L)'
;MEADALGELTCLPDDAFPPAVAEASPSLAPLASPAAMGLPPHIENADDILSALPSLGRLLVTDDDTSTETRQNRYRKRQKDERDYLREQVDTLTSQLNVLRQVKSVELATSSTWKKTAQNQRTYACEATMENKRLKRALEDQLKLATALDQLLVKRPRLLSFPTIDVVDWKLRKMPFDPKAREATFNAMMDHAYSQVDSILLRKGLLDAPDGHNSIALETNETDDSIVLDVQSVSILNMDFVASADKYWSLWCEASDRGSIPFINIQILERYGDDAAYVQDVGYLSNGSPYLFMLCGMKRVVEKDRVVIVMRTFLEDALHPPPPGLYIGNHTAVFVVERLPDGKCCRRMCMLGQLPIQPPGDSPLSKHPPLMVCDYILKHTTQTSHLIQDILE
;
A
#
# COMPACT_ATOMS: atom_id res chain seq x y z
N MET A 1 -18.57 -47.21 -11.95
CA MET A 1 -18.32 -48.14 -10.83
C MET A 1 -17.14 -47.58 -10.06
N GLU A 2 -17.20 -46.34 -9.57
CA GLU A 2 -18.11 -45.83 -8.50
C GLU A 2 -18.15 -46.78 -7.31
N ALA A 3 -17.37 -46.43 -6.29
CA ALA A 3 -17.66 -46.70 -4.88
C ALA A 3 -16.93 -45.61 -4.06
N ASP A 4 -17.74 -44.76 -3.45
CA ASP A 4 -17.42 -43.64 -2.56
C ASP A 4 -16.50 -44.03 -1.39
N ALA A 5 -15.49 -43.20 -1.15
CA ALA A 5 -14.73 -43.16 0.09
C ALA A 5 -15.05 -41.83 0.81
N LEU A 6 -16.20 -41.78 1.49
CA LEU A 6 -16.51 -40.70 2.45
C LEU A 6 -15.96 -41.10 3.81
N GLY A 7 -14.79 -40.55 4.15
CA GLY A 7 -14.22 -40.63 5.49
C GLY A 7 -15.09 -39.88 6.49
N GLU A 8 -15.62 -40.60 7.48
CA GLU A 8 -16.29 -40.05 8.65
C GLU A 8 -15.31 -39.18 9.45
N LEU A 9 -15.51 -37.86 9.44
CA LEU A 9 -14.88 -36.92 10.38
C LEU A 9 -15.69 -36.92 11.68
N THR A 10 -15.30 -37.81 12.59
CA THR A 10 -15.80 -37.84 13.96
C THR A 10 -15.07 -36.78 14.81
N CYS A 11 -15.80 -35.76 15.28
CA CYS A 11 -15.37 -34.94 16.41
C CYS A 11 -15.73 -35.67 17.72
N LEU A 12 -14.75 -35.83 18.60
CA LEU A 12 -14.87 -36.45 19.93
C LEU A 12 -15.87 -35.69 20.85
N PRO A 13 -16.43 -36.37 21.88
CA PRO A 13 -17.51 -35.84 22.72
C PRO A 13 -17.03 -34.91 23.86
N ASP A 14 -18.04 -34.23 24.44
CA ASP A 14 -18.08 -32.99 25.24
C ASP A 14 -17.23 -32.83 26.53
N ASP A 15 -16.24 -33.68 26.84
CA ASP A 15 -15.49 -33.56 28.11
C ASP A 15 -14.05 -33.06 27.93
N ALA A 16 -13.87 -31.76 27.61
CA ALA A 16 -12.58 -31.08 27.79
C ALA A 16 -12.69 -29.54 27.77
N PHE A 17 -13.50 -28.94 28.65
CA PHE A 17 -13.33 -27.54 29.02
C PHE A 17 -12.60 -27.44 30.37
N PRO A 18 -11.33 -26.98 30.42
CA PRO A 18 -10.71 -26.62 31.69
C PRO A 18 -11.27 -25.27 32.18
N PRO A 19 -11.31 -25.03 33.51
CA PRO A 19 -11.83 -23.78 34.04
C PRO A 19 -10.88 -22.61 33.72
N ALA A 20 -11.47 -21.46 33.41
CA ALA A 20 -10.75 -20.23 33.11
C ALA A 20 -9.89 -19.78 34.30
N VAL A 21 -8.58 -19.65 34.07
CA VAL A 21 -7.66 -18.99 34.99
C VAL A 21 -7.67 -17.50 34.67
N ALA A 22 -8.04 -16.70 35.65
CA ALA A 22 -7.96 -15.25 35.59
C ALA A 22 -6.49 -14.81 35.71
N GLU A 23 -5.95 -14.21 34.65
CA GLU A 23 -4.74 -13.38 34.73
C GLU A 23 -5.07 -11.94 34.32
N ALA A 24 -4.65 -11.01 35.17
CA ALA A 24 -4.91 -9.59 35.09
C ALA A 24 -3.70 -8.85 34.52
N SER A 25 -3.94 -7.87 33.62
CA SER A 25 -3.27 -6.55 33.46
C SER A 25 -3.61 -5.95 32.08
N PRO A 26 -3.44 -4.63 31.83
CA PRO A 26 -3.71 -3.46 32.67
C PRO A 26 -4.66 -2.42 31.98
N SER A 27 -5.06 -1.44 32.79
CA SER A 27 -5.93 -0.28 32.51
C SER A 27 -5.51 0.60 31.32
N LEU A 28 -6.49 0.95 30.46
CA LEU A 28 -6.52 2.16 29.62
C LEU A 28 -7.91 2.81 29.70
N ALA A 29 -7.91 4.14 29.88
CA ALA A 29 -9.05 4.98 30.27
C ALA A 29 -10.20 5.08 29.23
N PRO A 30 -11.43 5.44 29.65
CA PRO A 30 -12.60 5.50 28.78
C PRO A 30 -12.71 6.86 28.07
N LEU A 31 -12.97 6.84 26.76
CA LEU A 31 -13.35 8.02 25.96
C LEU A 31 -14.79 7.87 25.45
N ALA A 32 -15.66 8.65 26.07
CA ALA A 32 -16.93 9.24 25.62
C ALA A 32 -17.98 8.40 24.85
N SER A 33 -19.11 8.17 25.54
CA SER A 33 -20.43 7.84 24.99
C SER A 33 -21.06 9.03 24.23
N PRO A 34 -21.89 8.75 23.21
CA PRO A 34 -23.08 9.55 22.97
C PRO A 34 -24.38 8.74 23.05
N ALA A 35 -25.30 9.31 23.83
CA ALA A 35 -26.76 9.29 23.71
C ALA A 35 -27.52 7.95 23.85
N ALA A 36 -28.14 7.83 25.02
CA ALA A 36 -29.26 6.95 25.30
C ALA A 36 -30.50 7.29 24.44
N MET A 37 -31.09 6.28 23.82
CA MET A 37 -32.53 6.21 23.59
C MET A 37 -33.03 4.90 24.19
N GLY A 38 -33.97 5.04 25.13
CA GLY A 38 -34.46 3.96 25.99
C GLY A 38 -35.23 2.89 25.23
N LEU A 39 -34.95 1.64 25.58
CA LEU A 39 -35.80 0.49 25.29
C LEU A 39 -36.99 0.48 26.27
N PRO A 40 -38.24 0.28 25.80
CA PRO A 40 -39.36 -0.03 26.68
C PRO A 40 -39.23 -1.47 27.22
N PRO A 41 -39.62 -1.72 28.49
CA PRO A 41 -39.42 -3.01 29.14
C PRO A 41 -40.41 -4.10 28.68
N HIS A 42 -39.88 -5.31 28.70
CA HIS A 42 -40.51 -6.62 28.87
C HIS A 42 -41.93 -6.57 29.47
N ILE A 43 -42.91 -7.10 28.74
CA ILE A 43 -44.22 -7.46 29.30
C ILE A 43 -44.22 -8.98 29.46
N GLU A 44 -43.78 -9.41 30.63
CA GLU A 44 -44.05 -10.73 31.20
C GLU A 44 -45.46 -10.72 31.78
N ASN A 45 -46.24 -11.74 31.41
CA ASN A 45 -47.55 -12.14 31.95
C ASN A 45 -48.79 -11.76 31.10
N ALA A 46 -49.51 -12.82 30.74
CA ALA A 46 -50.71 -12.85 29.91
C ALA A 46 -52.01 -12.60 30.69
N ASP A 47 -51.92 -11.98 31.87
CA ASP A 47 -53.08 -11.73 32.74
C ASP A 47 -53.74 -10.36 32.53
N ASP A 48 -53.16 -9.51 31.68
CA ASP A 48 -53.68 -8.16 31.36
C ASP A 48 -54.69 -8.12 30.19
N ILE A 49 -55.05 -9.26 29.60
CA ILE A 49 -56.07 -9.32 28.53
C ILE A 49 -57.49 -9.47 29.11
N LEU A 50 -57.61 -9.85 30.39
CA LEU A 50 -58.91 -10.02 31.07
C LEU A 50 -59.46 -8.74 31.72
N SER A 51 -58.68 -7.65 31.74
CA SER A 51 -59.09 -6.34 32.26
C SER A 51 -59.77 -5.43 31.21
N ALA A 52 -59.84 -5.87 29.95
CA ALA A 52 -60.49 -5.14 28.85
C ALA A 52 -61.94 -5.58 28.57
N LEU A 53 -62.62 -6.17 29.55
CA LEU A 53 -64.07 -6.41 29.49
C LEU A 53 -64.81 -5.18 30.04
N PRO A 54 -65.65 -4.50 29.23
CA PRO A 54 -66.55 -3.48 29.75
C PRO A 54 -67.51 -4.13 30.73
N SER A 55 -67.42 -3.67 31.97
CA SER A 55 -68.26 -3.96 33.13
C SER A 55 -69.72 -4.28 32.77
N LEU A 56 -70.14 -5.51 33.10
CA LEU A 56 -71.53 -5.98 33.16
C LEU A 56 -72.32 -5.33 34.33
N GLY A 57 -71.97 -4.08 34.65
CA GLY A 57 -72.49 -3.27 35.75
C GLY A 57 -73.21 -2.04 35.22
N ARG A 58 -74.22 -2.23 34.36
CA ARG A 58 -75.18 -1.18 34.00
C ARG A 58 -76.56 -1.76 33.73
N LEU A 59 -77.08 -2.51 34.71
CA LEU A 59 -78.44 -3.04 34.69
C LEU A 59 -79.10 -2.89 36.07
N LEU A 60 -79.08 -1.66 36.59
CA LEU A 60 -80.00 -1.19 37.64
C LEU A 60 -80.32 0.29 37.36
N VAL A 61 -81.17 0.52 36.37
CA VAL A 61 -81.90 1.78 36.21
C VAL A 61 -83.37 1.40 36.00
N THR A 62 -84.13 1.60 37.09
CA THR A 62 -85.54 1.99 37.18
C THR A 62 -86.50 1.43 36.11
N ASP A 63 -87.27 0.41 36.51
CA ASP A 63 -88.58 0.16 35.91
C ASP A 63 -89.53 1.31 36.30
N ASP A 64 -89.94 2.11 35.32
CA ASP A 64 -91.26 2.73 35.32
C ASP A 64 -91.82 2.73 33.89
N ASP A 65 -92.67 1.72 33.68
CA ASP A 65 -93.92 1.70 32.94
C ASP A 65 -94.02 1.69 31.38
N THR A 66 -94.93 0.82 30.94
CA THR A 66 -95.66 0.73 29.66
C THR A 66 -95.02 0.02 28.44
N SER A 67 -95.32 -1.28 28.25
CA SER A 67 -95.93 -1.83 27.02
C SER A 67 -96.12 -3.35 27.06
N THR A 68 -97.26 -3.79 26.52
CA THR A 68 -97.84 -5.13 26.58
C THR A 68 -97.22 -6.10 25.58
N GLU A 69 -96.13 -6.78 25.95
CA GLU A 69 -95.62 -7.94 25.20
C GLU A 69 -95.97 -9.28 25.87
N THR A 70 -96.61 -10.17 25.12
CA THR A 70 -97.01 -11.51 25.57
C THR A 70 -95.80 -12.37 25.94
N ARG A 71 -95.94 -13.22 26.97
CA ARG A 71 -94.87 -14.05 27.54
C ARG A 71 -94.15 -14.94 26.51
N GLN A 72 -94.84 -15.34 25.44
CA GLN A 72 -94.28 -16.09 24.30
C GLN A 72 -93.29 -15.29 23.45
N ASN A 73 -93.52 -13.98 23.25
CA ASN A 73 -92.64 -13.15 22.44
C ASN A 73 -91.31 -12.88 23.14
N ARG A 74 -91.34 -12.68 24.47
CA ARG A 74 -90.15 -12.58 25.32
C ARG A 74 -89.30 -13.86 25.31
N TYR A 75 -89.95 -15.03 25.31
CA TYR A 75 -89.25 -16.32 25.23
C TYR A 75 -88.56 -16.54 23.87
N ARG A 76 -89.24 -16.24 22.77
CA ARG A 76 -88.67 -16.34 21.41
C ARG A 76 -87.52 -15.36 21.19
N LYS A 77 -87.64 -14.14 21.70
CA LYS A 77 -86.58 -13.13 21.66
C LYS A 77 -85.33 -13.61 22.41
N ARG A 78 -85.50 -14.09 23.65
CA ARG A 78 -84.40 -14.65 24.45
C ARG A 78 -83.70 -15.84 23.77
N GLN A 79 -84.45 -16.75 23.14
CA GLN A 79 -83.83 -17.87 22.41
C GLN A 79 -83.07 -17.42 21.16
N LYS A 80 -83.56 -16.40 20.46
CA LYS A 80 -82.85 -15.83 19.31
C LYS A 80 -81.57 -15.14 19.76
N ASP A 81 -81.65 -14.33 20.81
CA ASP A 81 -80.51 -13.61 21.39
C ASP A 81 -79.45 -14.60 21.90
N GLU A 82 -79.87 -15.69 22.56
CA GLU A 82 -78.97 -16.76 23.02
C GLU A 82 -78.29 -17.48 21.85
N ARG A 83 -79.03 -17.79 20.78
CA ARG A 83 -78.46 -18.45 19.61
C ARG A 83 -77.49 -17.52 18.86
N ASP A 84 -77.81 -16.23 18.79
CA ASP A 84 -76.96 -15.25 18.13
C ASP A 84 -75.69 -14.99 18.98
N TYR A 85 -75.80 -14.96 20.31
CA TYR A 85 -74.66 -14.94 21.25
C TYR A 85 -73.76 -16.19 21.11
N LEU A 86 -74.34 -17.39 21.04
CA LEU A 86 -73.57 -18.62 20.85
C LEU A 86 -72.85 -18.66 19.50
N ARG A 87 -73.45 -18.08 18.44
CA ARG A 87 -72.79 -17.96 17.12
C ARG A 87 -71.62 -17.00 17.18
N GLU A 88 -71.80 -15.83 17.79
CA GLU A 88 -70.72 -14.86 18.00
C GLU A 88 -69.58 -15.45 18.83
N GLN A 89 -69.90 -16.26 19.84
CA GLN A 89 -68.90 -16.95 20.66
C GLN A 89 -68.16 -18.04 19.87
N VAL A 90 -68.85 -18.80 19.02
CA VAL A 90 -68.20 -19.78 18.13
C VAL A 90 -67.29 -19.08 17.12
N ASP A 91 -67.72 -17.97 16.53
CA ASP A 91 -66.90 -17.21 15.58
C ASP A 91 -65.66 -16.63 16.27
N THR A 92 -65.83 -16.10 17.49
CA THR A 92 -64.73 -15.59 18.32
C THR A 92 -63.74 -16.70 18.66
N LEU A 93 -64.20 -17.84 19.19
CA LEU A 93 -63.34 -18.97 19.55
C LEU A 93 -62.66 -19.59 18.32
N THR A 94 -63.33 -19.62 17.18
CA THR A 94 -62.76 -20.12 15.91
C THR A 94 -61.66 -19.18 15.41
N SER A 95 -61.87 -17.86 15.50
CA SER A 95 -60.84 -16.89 15.15
C SER A 95 -59.62 -17.00 16.06
N GLN A 96 -59.82 -17.15 17.37
CA GLN A 96 -58.75 -17.34 18.35
C GLN A 96 -57.97 -18.64 18.10
N LEU A 97 -58.65 -19.74 17.78
CA LEU A 97 -57.99 -21.00 17.43
C LEU A 97 -57.15 -20.88 16.15
N ASN A 98 -57.62 -20.14 15.15
CA ASN A 98 -56.87 -19.94 13.92
C ASN A 98 -55.60 -19.12 14.15
N VAL A 99 -55.68 -18.06 14.98
CA VAL A 99 -54.51 -17.27 15.37
C VAL A 99 -53.49 -18.13 16.14
N LEU A 100 -53.92 -18.90 17.13
CA LEU A 100 -53.02 -19.76 17.90
C LEU A 100 -52.36 -20.86 17.04
N ARG A 101 -53.09 -21.41 16.07
CA ARG A 101 -52.52 -22.38 15.11
C ARG A 101 -51.47 -21.74 14.21
N GLN A 102 -51.66 -20.49 13.79
CA GLN A 102 -50.72 -19.75 12.96
C GLN A 102 -49.45 -19.35 13.74
N VAL A 103 -49.58 -18.93 15.00
CA VAL A 103 -48.42 -18.64 15.87
C VAL A 103 -47.58 -19.90 16.07
N LYS A 104 -48.23 -21.03 16.39
CA LYS A 104 -47.52 -22.31 16.59
C LYS A 104 -46.80 -22.79 15.34
N SER A 105 -47.37 -22.60 14.14
CA SER A 105 -46.70 -22.99 12.89
C SER A 105 -45.49 -22.11 12.56
N VAL A 106 -45.56 -20.80 12.88
CA VAL A 106 -44.43 -19.88 12.74
C VAL A 106 -43.32 -20.22 13.73
N GLU A 107 -43.63 -20.53 14.99
CA GLU A 107 -42.62 -20.95 15.99
C GLU A 107 -41.90 -22.26 15.63
N LEU A 108 -42.63 -23.23 15.08
CA LEU A 108 -42.04 -24.48 14.58
C LEU A 108 -41.11 -24.22 13.38
N ALA A 109 -41.51 -23.31 12.50
CA ALA A 109 -40.68 -22.92 11.35
C ALA A 109 -39.43 -22.14 11.79
N THR A 110 -39.56 -21.18 12.72
CA THR A 110 -38.43 -20.39 13.22
C THR A 110 -37.45 -21.24 14.02
N SER A 111 -37.93 -22.15 14.87
CA SER A 111 -37.08 -23.11 15.60
C SER A 111 -36.27 -24.00 14.65
N SER A 112 -36.89 -24.48 13.56
CA SER A 112 -36.21 -25.24 12.51
C SER A 112 -35.11 -24.42 11.80
N THR A 113 -35.38 -23.14 11.50
CA THR A 113 -34.38 -22.25 10.89
C THR A 113 -33.21 -21.96 11.82
N TRP A 114 -33.45 -21.70 13.11
CA TRP A 114 -32.38 -21.47 14.09
C TRP A 114 -31.52 -22.71 14.31
N LYS A 115 -32.13 -23.90 14.32
CA LYS A 115 -31.39 -25.17 14.37
C LYS A 115 -30.45 -25.32 13.18
N LYS A 116 -30.93 -25.02 11.97
CA LYS A 116 -30.10 -25.06 10.75
C LYS A 116 -28.98 -24.03 10.79
N THR A 117 -29.26 -22.80 11.23
CA THR A 117 -28.26 -21.73 11.38
C THR A 117 -27.20 -22.11 12.41
N ALA A 118 -27.58 -22.65 13.57
CA ALA A 118 -26.65 -23.10 14.60
C ALA A 118 -25.74 -24.24 14.11
N GLN A 119 -26.30 -25.21 13.37
CA GLN A 119 -25.51 -26.28 12.78
C GLN A 119 -24.50 -25.74 11.75
N ASN A 120 -24.91 -24.81 10.89
CA ASN A 120 -24.01 -24.18 9.93
C ASN A 120 -22.89 -23.38 10.64
N GLN A 121 -23.22 -22.61 11.68
CA GLN A 121 -22.23 -21.86 12.46
C GLN A 121 -21.22 -22.77 13.15
N ARG A 122 -21.64 -23.94 13.64
CA ARG A 122 -20.73 -24.96 14.19
C ARG A 122 -19.75 -25.47 13.13
N THR A 123 -20.24 -25.76 11.92
CA THR A 123 -19.38 -26.20 10.81
C THR A 123 -18.36 -25.12 10.43
N TYR A 124 -18.81 -23.86 10.27
CA TYR A 124 -17.91 -22.75 9.97
C TYR A 124 -16.86 -22.51 11.06
N ALA A 125 -17.25 -22.61 12.33
CA ALA A 125 -16.30 -22.49 13.44
C ALA A 125 -15.26 -23.62 13.40
N CYS A 126 -15.68 -24.85 13.10
CA CYS A 126 -14.77 -25.98 12.98
C CYS A 126 -13.76 -25.76 11.83
N GLU A 127 -14.25 -25.40 10.65
CA GLU A 127 -13.42 -25.09 9.48
C GLU A 127 -12.43 -23.95 9.78
N ALA A 128 -12.90 -22.86 10.40
CA ALA A 128 -12.05 -21.74 10.79
C ALA A 128 -10.95 -22.15 11.78
N THR A 129 -11.26 -23.03 12.75
CA THR A 129 -10.24 -23.51 13.70
C THR A 129 -9.21 -24.43 13.04
N MET A 130 -9.63 -25.26 12.09
CA MET A 130 -8.71 -26.12 11.32
C MET A 130 -7.79 -25.27 10.44
N GLU A 131 -8.34 -24.27 9.77
CA GLU A 131 -7.56 -23.37 8.93
C GLU A 131 -6.60 -22.51 9.75
N ASN A 132 -7.03 -21.99 10.91
CA ASN A 132 -6.14 -21.28 11.82
C ASN A 132 -4.96 -22.14 12.28
N LYS A 133 -5.21 -23.43 12.60
CA LYS A 133 -4.14 -24.39 12.93
C LYS A 133 -3.20 -24.64 11.73
N ARG A 134 -3.74 -24.71 10.51
CA ARG A 134 -2.94 -24.88 9.29
C ARG A 134 -2.04 -23.66 9.04
N LEU A 135 -2.59 -22.46 9.16
CA LEU A 135 -1.86 -21.20 8.98
C LEU A 135 -0.78 -21.01 10.04
N LYS A 136 -1.06 -21.32 11.31
CA LYS A 136 -0.06 -21.27 12.38
C LYS A 136 1.12 -22.21 12.12
N ARG A 137 0.86 -23.44 11.67
CA ARG A 137 1.92 -24.38 11.25
C ARG A 137 2.75 -23.84 10.10
N ALA A 138 2.11 -23.28 9.07
CA ALA A 138 2.82 -22.67 7.94
C ALA A 138 3.71 -21.50 8.38
N LEU A 139 3.22 -20.68 9.32
CA LEU A 139 3.98 -19.55 9.88
C LEU A 139 5.18 -20.04 10.71
N GLU A 140 5.00 -21.07 11.55
CA GLU A 140 6.10 -21.69 12.29
C GLU A 140 7.18 -22.26 11.35
N ASP A 141 6.77 -22.88 10.24
CA ASP A 141 7.71 -23.42 9.25
C ASP A 141 8.45 -22.32 8.49
N GLN A 142 7.78 -21.21 8.16
CA GLN A 142 8.45 -20.02 7.61
C GLN A 142 9.44 -19.41 8.60
N LEU A 143 9.12 -19.39 9.88
CA LEU A 143 10.00 -18.85 10.93
C LEU A 143 11.24 -19.75 11.13
N LYS A 144 11.07 -21.08 11.06
CA LYS A 144 12.20 -22.03 11.04
C LYS A 144 13.08 -21.83 9.82
N LEU A 145 12.50 -21.61 8.64
CA LEU A 145 13.23 -21.33 7.41
C LEU A 145 14.02 -20.02 7.52
N ALA A 146 13.40 -18.95 8.02
CA ALA A 146 14.06 -17.67 8.26
C ALA A 146 15.24 -17.82 9.23
N THR A 147 15.04 -18.56 10.33
CA THR A 147 16.11 -18.83 11.32
C THR A 147 17.25 -19.66 10.72
N ALA A 148 16.94 -20.63 9.86
CA ALA A 148 17.95 -21.43 9.17
C ALA A 148 18.74 -20.60 8.14
N LEU A 149 18.08 -19.68 7.44
CA LEU A 149 18.75 -18.73 6.55
C LEU A 149 19.66 -17.77 7.34
N ASP A 150 19.18 -17.24 8.47
CA ASP A 150 19.98 -16.36 9.33
C ASP A 150 21.24 -17.07 9.85
N GLN A 151 21.11 -18.32 10.30
CA GLN A 151 22.28 -19.13 10.70
C GLN A 151 23.23 -19.46 9.54
N LEU A 152 22.74 -19.62 8.31
CA LEU A 152 23.58 -19.81 7.13
C LEU A 152 24.32 -18.52 6.73
N LEU A 153 23.68 -17.36 6.90
CA LEU A 153 24.27 -16.05 6.64
C LEU A 153 25.34 -15.71 7.68
N VAL A 154 25.09 -15.98 8.97
CA VAL A 154 26.08 -15.79 10.06
C VAL A 154 27.31 -16.71 9.87
N LYS A 155 27.13 -17.91 9.33
CA LYS A 155 28.24 -18.86 9.06
C LYS A 155 29.06 -18.57 7.80
N ARG A 156 28.70 -17.55 7.00
CA ARG A 156 29.55 -17.02 5.91
C ARG A 156 30.08 -15.62 6.25
N PRO A 157 31.03 -15.48 7.20
CA PRO A 157 31.56 -14.16 7.55
C PRO A 157 32.67 -13.75 6.58
N ARG A 158 32.43 -13.71 5.25
CA ARG A 158 33.34 -13.13 4.22
C ARG A 158 32.62 -12.68 2.94
N LEU A 159 31.39 -12.19 3.05
CA LEU A 159 30.78 -11.36 2.00
C LEU A 159 30.49 -9.98 2.60
N LEU A 160 31.56 -9.29 3.02
CA LEU A 160 31.55 -7.83 3.09
C LEU A 160 31.59 -7.31 1.65
N SER A 161 30.49 -7.48 0.93
CA SER A 161 30.25 -6.88 -0.37
C SER A 161 28.82 -6.38 -0.38
N PHE A 162 28.67 -5.08 -0.13
CA PHE A 162 27.53 -4.23 -0.48
C PHE A 162 26.12 -4.83 -0.26
N PRO A 163 25.44 -4.57 0.86
CA PRO A 163 24.07 -5.01 1.06
C PRO A 163 23.08 -4.02 0.40
N THR A 164 23.10 -3.88 -0.93
CA THR A 164 21.98 -3.27 -1.69
C THR A 164 22.06 -3.47 -3.20
N ILE A 165 23.22 -3.90 -3.73
CA ILE A 165 23.37 -4.09 -5.17
C ILE A 165 23.18 -5.57 -5.45
N ASP A 166 22.16 -5.91 -6.25
CA ASP A 166 22.03 -7.27 -6.80
C ASP A 166 23.41 -7.65 -7.39
N VAL A 167 23.97 -8.78 -6.95
CA VAL A 167 25.32 -9.22 -7.35
C VAL A 167 25.46 -9.25 -8.88
N VAL A 168 24.34 -9.42 -9.60
CA VAL A 168 24.23 -9.29 -11.05
C VAL A 168 24.42 -7.84 -11.51
N ASP A 169 23.70 -6.88 -10.91
CA ASP A 169 23.80 -5.44 -11.22
C ASP A 169 25.21 -4.89 -10.93
N TRP A 170 25.88 -5.33 -9.85
CA TRP A 170 27.28 -4.95 -9.58
C TRP A 170 28.24 -5.46 -10.66
N LYS A 171 28.12 -6.73 -11.07
CA LYS A 171 28.98 -7.33 -12.10
C LYS A 171 28.78 -6.68 -13.46
N LEU A 172 27.56 -6.26 -13.77
CA LEU A 172 27.23 -5.55 -15.01
C LEU A 172 27.77 -4.11 -15.04
N ARG A 173 28.19 -3.57 -13.89
CA ARG A 173 28.69 -2.19 -13.74
C ARG A 173 30.21 -2.07 -13.75
N LYS A 174 30.90 -3.06 -14.30
CA LYS A 174 32.37 -3.09 -14.41
C LYS A 174 32.82 -2.87 -15.85
N MET A 175 33.78 -1.98 -16.05
CA MET A 175 34.41 -1.79 -17.34
C MET A 175 35.57 -2.79 -17.56
N PRO A 176 35.58 -3.54 -18.68
CA PRO A 176 36.71 -4.40 -19.06
C PRO A 176 37.99 -3.60 -19.36
N PHE A 177 39.13 -4.28 -19.46
CA PHE A 177 40.37 -3.69 -19.98
C PHE A 177 40.48 -3.70 -21.51
N ASP A 178 39.93 -4.73 -22.15
CA ASP A 178 40.05 -4.88 -23.61
C ASP A 178 39.23 -3.79 -24.33
N PRO A 179 39.81 -3.01 -25.25
CA PRO A 179 39.12 -1.88 -25.89
C PRO A 179 37.81 -2.25 -26.60
N LYS A 180 37.75 -3.41 -27.28
CA LYS A 180 36.53 -3.84 -27.97
C LYS A 180 35.46 -4.28 -26.98
N ALA A 181 35.86 -5.03 -25.94
CA ALA A 181 34.95 -5.40 -24.88
C ALA A 181 34.44 -4.17 -24.10
N ARG A 182 35.27 -3.14 -23.91
CA ARG A 182 34.86 -1.85 -23.29
C ARG A 182 33.74 -1.18 -24.05
N GLU A 183 33.92 -0.95 -25.34
CA GLU A 183 32.90 -0.33 -26.19
C GLU A 183 31.61 -1.15 -26.19
N ALA A 184 31.70 -2.48 -26.27
CA ALA A 184 30.54 -3.36 -26.22
C ALA A 184 29.81 -3.30 -24.87
N THR A 185 30.54 -3.35 -23.75
CA THR A 185 29.98 -3.23 -22.40
C THR A 185 29.35 -1.86 -22.17
N PHE A 186 30.01 -0.80 -22.62
CA PHE A 186 29.48 0.56 -22.56
C PHE A 186 28.14 0.66 -23.29
N ASN A 187 28.10 0.23 -24.55
CA ASN A 187 26.89 0.30 -25.36
C ASN A 187 25.76 -0.54 -24.77
N ALA A 188 26.06 -1.77 -24.32
CA ALA A 188 25.07 -2.64 -23.68
C ALA A 188 24.47 -2.01 -22.41
N MET A 189 25.28 -1.35 -21.58
CA MET A 189 24.79 -0.66 -20.39
C MET A 189 23.93 0.54 -20.75
N MET A 190 24.36 1.36 -21.72
CA MET A 190 23.60 2.53 -22.14
C MET A 190 22.28 2.15 -22.83
N ASP A 191 22.27 1.10 -23.64
CA ASP A 191 21.05 0.56 -24.26
C ASP A 191 20.08 0.04 -23.19
N HIS A 192 20.60 -0.63 -22.17
CA HIS A 192 19.79 -1.06 -21.04
C HIS A 192 19.22 0.13 -20.26
N ALA A 193 20.03 1.15 -19.97
CA ALA A 193 19.58 2.38 -19.31
C ALA A 193 18.48 3.09 -20.12
N TYR A 194 18.67 3.21 -21.44
CA TYR A 194 17.67 3.74 -22.37
C TYR A 194 16.36 2.94 -22.34
N SER A 195 16.42 1.60 -22.33
CA SER A 195 15.23 0.76 -22.27
C SER A 195 14.38 0.95 -20.99
N GLN A 196 14.97 1.50 -19.92
CA GLN A 196 14.27 1.75 -18.66
C GLN A 196 13.65 3.15 -18.56
N VAL A 197 13.94 4.07 -19.49
CA VAL A 197 13.55 5.49 -19.39
C VAL A 197 12.05 5.65 -19.18
N ASP A 198 11.24 5.04 -20.05
CA ASP A 198 9.77 5.15 -19.95
C ASP A 198 9.24 4.53 -18.65
N SER A 199 9.85 3.43 -18.17
CA SER A 199 9.49 2.83 -16.88
C SER A 199 9.82 3.73 -15.71
N ILE A 200 10.95 4.47 -15.75
CA ILE A 200 11.34 5.41 -14.69
C ILE A 200 10.38 6.58 -14.67
N LEU A 201 10.12 7.20 -15.84
CA LEU A 201 9.19 8.33 -15.95
C LEU A 201 7.78 7.96 -15.48
N LEU A 202 7.28 6.78 -15.87
CA LEU A 202 5.97 6.29 -15.44
C LEU A 202 5.93 6.04 -13.93
N ARG A 203 6.92 5.32 -13.37
CA ARG A 203 6.96 5.00 -11.92
C ARG A 203 7.04 6.25 -11.05
N LYS A 204 7.75 7.28 -11.53
CA LYS A 204 7.88 8.57 -10.85
C LYS A 204 6.74 9.55 -11.15
N GLY A 205 5.79 9.17 -12.00
CA GLY A 205 4.64 10.02 -12.36
C GLY A 205 5.02 11.27 -13.15
N LEU A 206 6.19 11.28 -13.81
CA LEU A 206 6.71 12.46 -14.50
C LEU A 206 6.05 12.69 -15.86
N LEU A 207 5.41 11.68 -16.42
CA LEU A 207 4.65 11.82 -17.66
C LEU A 207 3.47 12.79 -17.48
N ASP A 208 2.80 12.72 -16.34
CA ASP A 208 1.60 13.50 -15.98
C ASP A 208 1.88 14.70 -15.07
N ALA A 209 3.15 14.92 -14.69
CA ALA A 209 3.52 16.02 -13.80
C ALA A 209 3.32 17.39 -14.47
N PRO A 210 2.88 18.41 -13.71
CA PRO A 210 2.64 19.75 -14.25
C PRO A 210 3.93 20.49 -14.60
N ASP A 211 3.80 21.52 -15.43
CA ASP A 211 4.87 22.48 -15.68
C ASP A 211 5.36 23.13 -14.37
N GLY A 212 6.68 23.21 -14.20
CA GLY A 212 7.34 23.71 -12.99
C GLY A 212 7.44 22.69 -11.85
N HIS A 213 7.06 21.43 -12.06
CA HIS A 213 7.31 20.37 -11.07
C HIS A 213 8.81 20.28 -10.75
N ASN A 214 9.16 20.33 -9.48
CA ASN A 214 10.52 20.14 -9.01
C ASN A 214 10.46 19.48 -7.63
N SER A 215 11.18 18.37 -7.47
CA SER A 215 11.22 17.59 -6.23
C SER A 215 12.62 17.05 -6.01
N ILE A 216 13.10 17.20 -4.78
CA ILE A 216 14.39 16.67 -4.33
C ILE A 216 14.13 15.98 -2.99
N ALA A 217 14.20 14.66 -3.01
CA ALA A 217 14.05 13.83 -1.83
C ALA A 217 15.37 13.11 -1.52
N LEU A 218 15.70 13.08 -0.22
CA LEU A 218 16.79 12.30 0.32
C LEU A 218 16.22 11.44 1.44
N GLU A 219 16.23 10.13 1.23
CA GLU A 219 15.67 9.16 2.17
C GLU A 219 16.74 8.15 2.56
N THR A 220 16.58 7.49 3.69
CA THR A 220 17.35 6.28 4.00
C THR A 220 16.59 5.07 3.49
N ASN A 221 17.32 4.03 3.06
CA ASN A 221 16.69 2.77 2.66
C ASN A 221 16.07 2.06 3.88
N GLU A 222 15.26 1.02 3.64
CA GLU A 222 14.58 0.26 4.70
C GLU A 222 15.53 -0.36 5.76
N THR A 223 16.81 -0.54 5.41
CA THR A 223 17.83 -1.07 6.33
C THR A 223 18.70 0.01 6.98
N ASP A 224 18.44 1.30 6.73
CA ASP A 224 19.22 2.45 7.20
C ASP A 224 20.74 2.33 6.96
N ASP A 225 21.12 1.73 5.83
CA ASP A 225 22.52 1.55 5.41
C ASP A 225 22.91 2.43 4.21
N SER A 226 21.94 2.87 3.41
CA SER A 226 22.17 3.70 2.22
C SER A 226 21.25 4.91 2.16
N ILE A 227 21.82 6.03 1.76
CA ILE A 227 21.15 7.26 1.36
C ILE A 227 20.62 7.07 -0.07
N VAL A 228 19.32 7.21 -0.25
CA VAL A 228 18.63 7.18 -1.53
C VAL A 228 18.31 8.62 -1.94
N LEU A 229 18.76 8.99 -3.13
CA LEU A 229 18.56 10.31 -3.72
C LEU A 229 17.55 10.21 -4.86
N ASP A 230 16.56 11.09 -4.86
CA ASP A 230 15.53 11.18 -5.90
C ASP A 230 15.32 12.65 -6.28
N VAL A 231 15.81 13.03 -7.46
CA VAL A 231 15.69 14.37 -8.01
C VAL A 231 14.83 14.31 -9.25
N GLN A 232 13.85 15.18 -9.33
CA GLN A 232 12.87 15.22 -10.40
C GLN A 232 12.60 16.65 -10.82
N SER A 233 12.46 16.89 -12.12
CA SER A 233 11.95 18.17 -12.61
C SER A 233 11.19 18.04 -13.93
N VAL A 234 10.17 18.88 -14.11
CA VAL A 234 9.43 19.04 -15.36
C VAL A 234 9.28 20.52 -15.67
N SER A 235 9.59 20.90 -16.90
CA SER A 235 9.50 22.30 -17.35
C SER A 235 9.13 22.38 -18.83
N ILE A 236 8.25 23.32 -19.17
CA ILE A 236 7.91 23.68 -20.55
C ILE A 236 8.75 24.89 -20.97
N LEU A 237 9.55 24.71 -22.01
CA LEU A 237 10.46 25.74 -22.52
C LEU A 237 9.97 26.25 -23.89
N ASN A 238 10.21 27.54 -24.15
CA ASN A 238 9.90 28.16 -25.44
C ASN A 238 11.07 28.01 -26.43
N MET A 239 11.47 26.77 -26.71
CA MET A 239 12.52 26.45 -27.67
C MET A 239 12.33 25.08 -28.30
N ASP A 240 13.09 24.83 -29.38
CA ASP A 240 13.11 23.52 -30.02
C ASP A 240 13.72 22.46 -29.10
N PHE A 241 13.10 21.28 -29.08
CA PHE A 241 13.48 20.17 -28.21
C PHE A 241 14.91 19.65 -28.49
N VAL A 242 15.42 19.73 -29.73
CA VAL A 242 16.80 19.37 -30.06
C VAL A 242 17.77 20.40 -29.46
N ALA A 243 17.46 21.69 -29.60
CA ALA A 243 18.28 22.76 -29.01
C ALA A 243 18.37 22.66 -27.48
N SER A 244 17.26 22.32 -26.81
CA SER A 244 17.26 22.05 -25.36
C SER A 244 18.10 20.83 -24.99
N ALA A 245 18.04 19.76 -25.79
CA ALA A 245 18.87 18.58 -25.58
C ALA A 245 20.36 18.84 -25.84
N ASP A 246 20.70 19.67 -26.82
CA ASP A 246 22.08 20.05 -27.13
C ASP A 246 22.70 20.91 -26.02
N LYS A 247 21.92 21.80 -25.39
CA LYS A 247 22.34 22.53 -24.18
C LYS A 247 22.72 21.55 -23.06
N TYR A 248 21.85 20.56 -22.80
CA TYR A 248 22.12 19.55 -21.76
C TYR A 248 23.32 18.67 -22.10
N TRP A 249 23.44 18.23 -23.35
CA TRP A 249 24.58 17.44 -23.79
C TRP A 249 25.89 18.22 -23.64
N SER A 250 25.92 19.49 -24.02
CA SER A 250 27.13 20.33 -23.96
C SER A 250 27.62 20.53 -22.52
N LEU A 251 26.69 20.70 -21.58
CA LEU A 251 26.99 20.85 -20.15
C LEU A 251 27.80 19.69 -19.55
N TRP A 252 27.57 18.46 -20.03
CA TRP A 252 28.21 17.26 -19.52
C TRP A 252 29.28 16.67 -20.44
N CYS A 253 29.13 16.87 -21.75
CA CYS A 253 29.88 16.15 -22.76
C CYS A 253 30.66 17.05 -23.71
N GLU A 254 30.71 18.37 -23.51
CA GLU A 254 31.55 19.26 -24.31
C GLU A 254 32.56 20.06 -23.47
N ALA A 255 33.72 20.33 -24.06
CA ALA A 255 34.82 20.98 -23.35
C ALA A 255 34.59 22.48 -23.10
N SER A 256 33.73 23.11 -23.90
CA SER A 256 33.44 24.55 -23.86
C SER A 256 32.75 24.99 -22.56
N ASP A 257 32.04 24.09 -21.89
CA ASP A 257 31.23 24.38 -20.70
C ASP A 257 31.85 23.85 -19.39
N ARG A 258 33.15 23.49 -19.43
CA ARG A 258 33.89 23.05 -18.25
C ARG A 258 33.97 24.18 -17.22
N GLY A 259 33.28 24.01 -16.09
CA GLY A 259 33.23 25.01 -15.01
C GLY A 259 31.91 25.78 -14.91
N SER A 260 30.91 25.45 -15.74
CA SER A 260 29.55 26.00 -15.61
C SER A 260 28.89 25.65 -14.27
N ILE A 261 29.31 24.53 -13.66
CA ILE A 261 28.87 24.11 -12.33
C ILE A 261 30.08 24.15 -11.37
N PRO A 262 30.17 25.10 -10.42
CA PRO A 262 31.37 25.32 -9.62
C PRO A 262 31.72 24.19 -8.65
N PHE A 263 30.76 23.30 -8.34
CA PHE A 263 30.93 22.19 -7.40
C PHE A 263 31.22 20.85 -8.08
N ILE A 264 31.33 20.85 -9.41
CA ILE A 264 31.46 19.64 -10.22
C ILE A 264 32.61 19.81 -11.21
N ASN A 265 33.50 18.82 -11.28
CA ASN A 265 34.54 18.75 -12.29
C ASN A 265 34.33 17.54 -13.20
N ILE A 266 34.06 17.82 -14.48
CA ILE A 266 33.75 16.81 -15.48
C ILE A 266 34.93 16.67 -16.45
N GLN A 267 35.38 15.44 -16.64
CA GLN A 267 36.42 15.09 -17.60
C GLN A 267 35.92 13.97 -18.51
N ILE A 268 35.93 14.21 -19.81
CA ILE A 268 35.64 13.17 -20.81
C ILE A 268 36.86 12.26 -20.91
N LEU A 269 36.66 10.97 -20.66
CA LEU A 269 37.70 9.94 -20.70
C LEU A 269 37.75 9.28 -22.08
N GLU A 270 36.60 8.87 -22.59
CA GLU A 270 36.45 8.22 -23.90
C GLU A 270 35.19 8.75 -24.61
N ARG A 271 35.19 8.71 -25.95
CA ARG A 271 34.01 8.99 -26.78
C ARG A 271 33.72 7.81 -27.68
N TYR A 272 32.44 7.46 -27.80
CA TYR A 272 31.94 6.40 -28.65
C TYR A 272 31.00 7.03 -29.69
N GLY A 273 31.59 7.67 -30.70
CA GLY A 273 30.86 8.50 -31.66
C GLY A 273 30.41 9.84 -31.08
N ASP A 274 29.46 10.48 -31.75
CA ASP A 274 29.01 11.85 -31.42
C ASP A 274 27.96 11.88 -30.30
N ASP A 275 27.26 10.77 -30.08
CA ASP A 275 26.11 10.64 -29.18
C ASP A 275 26.40 9.81 -27.93
N ALA A 276 27.65 9.42 -27.69
CA ALA A 276 28.03 8.67 -26.49
C ALA A 276 29.40 9.07 -25.96
N ALA A 277 29.46 9.27 -24.64
CA ALA A 277 30.67 9.68 -23.94
C ALA A 277 30.80 8.94 -22.61
N TYR A 278 32.04 8.59 -22.27
CA TYR A 278 32.40 8.11 -20.95
C TYR A 278 33.10 9.24 -20.20
N VAL A 279 32.53 9.63 -19.06
CA VAL A 279 32.94 10.82 -18.33
C VAL A 279 33.26 10.48 -16.88
N GLN A 280 34.27 11.15 -16.35
CA GLN A 280 34.56 11.20 -14.92
C GLN A 280 33.94 12.47 -14.36
N ASP A 281 33.23 12.34 -13.24
CA ASP A 281 32.63 13.45 -12.50
C ASP A 281 33.14 13.40 -11.04
N VAL A 282 33.70 14.53 -10.59
CA VAL A 282 34.13 14.73 -9.20
C VAL A 282 33.32 15.86 -8.58
N GLY A 283 32.60 15.54 -7.50
CA GLY A 283 31.83 16.50 -6.70
C GLY A 283 32.66 17.06 -5.55
N TYR A 284 32.53 18.37 -5.32
CA TYR A 284 33.29 19.13 -4.33
C TYR A 284 32.40 19.74 -3.24
N LEU A 285 32.91 19.71 -2.01
CA LEU A 285 32.39 20.49 -0.89
C LEU A 285 32.51 21.99 -1.17
N SER A 286 31.70 22.79 -0.46
CA SER A 286 31.79 24.26 -0.51
C SER A 286 33.16 24.80 -0.08
N ASN A 287 33.95 24.00 0.65
CA ASN A 287 35.33 24.33 1.04
C ASN A 287 36.38 23.91 -0.01
N GLY A 288 35.96 23.37 -1.16
CA GLY A 288 36.83 22.91 -2.24
C GLY A 288 37.39 21.50 -2.08
N SER A 289 36.97 20.73 -1.06
CA SER A 289 37.42 19.34 -0.88
C SER A 289 36.61 18.38 -1.75
N PRO A 290 37.21 17.45 -2.50
CA PRO A 290 36.45 16.42 -3.22
C PRO A 290 35.81 15.45 -2.24
N TYR A 291 34.57 15.06 -2.50
CA TYR A 291 33.86 14.08 -1.64
C TYR A 291 33.18 12.97 -2.42
N LEU A 292 32.81 13.21 -3.68
CA LEU A 292 32.10 12.28 -4.56
C LEU A 292 32.91 12.04 -5.83
N PHE A 293 32.99 10.80 -6.25
CA PHE A 293 33.62 10.35 -7.49
C PHE A 293 32.66 9.46 -8.25
N MET A 294 32.49 9.73 -9.54
CA MET A 294 31.64 8.96 -10.42
C MET A 294 32.29 8.74 -11.77
N LEU A 295 32.14 7.53 -12.29
CA LEU A 295 32.41 7.22 -13.68
C LEU A 295 31.08 6.98 -14.36
N CYS A 296 30.72 7.83 -15.31
CA CYS A 296 29.39 7.86 -15.91
C CYS A 296 29.49 7.56 -17.40
N GLY A 297 28.65 6.65 -17.88
CA GLY A 297 28.33 6.62 -19.31
C GLY A 297 27.18 7.57 -19.59
N MET A 298 27.32 8.33 -20.67
CA MET A 298 26.33 9.24 -21.21
C MET A 298 25.97 8.78 -22.62
N LYS A 299 24.69 8.68 -22.94
CA LYS A 299 24.21 8.39 -24.31
C LYS A 299 23.01 9.24 -24.68
N ARG A 300 23.07 9.86 -25.85
CA ARG A 300 21.98 10.61 -26.48
C ARG A 300 21.32 9.75 -27.55
N VAL A 301 19.99 9.76 -27.59
CA VAL A 301 19.16 9.11 -28.61
C VAL A 301 18.17 10.13 -29.12
N VAL A 302 18.30 10.48 -30.40
CA VAL A 302 17.41 11.42 -31.08
C VAL A 302 16.29 10.62 -31.75
N GLU A 303 15.07 10.75 -31.24
CA GLU A 303 13.87 10.19 -31.86
C GLU A 303 13.15 11.26 -32.70
N LYS A 304 12.04 10.88 -33.33
CA LYS A 304 11.27 11.77 -34.19
C LYS A 304 10.69 12.99 -33.46
N ASP A 305 10.13 12.74 -32.27
CA ASP A 305 9.36 13.73 -31.50
C ASP A 305 9.94 13.97 -30.10
N ARG A 306 11.06 13.34 -29.77
CA ARG A 306 11.77 13.54 -28.49
C ARG A 306 13.27 13.26 -28.60
N VAL A 307 14.05 13.83 -27.69
CA VAL A 307 15.45 13.46 -27.47
C VAL A 307 15.58 12.91 -26.06
N VAL A 308 16.28 11.79 -25.94
CA VAL A 308 16.53 11.11 -24.67
C VAL A 308 18.03 11.10 -24.42
N ILE A 309 18.46 11.60 -23.26
CA ILE A 309 19.83 11.51 -22.78
C ILE A 309 19.81 10.70 -21.49
N VAL A 310 20.55 9.60 -21.46
CA VAL A 310 20.69 8.74 -20.29
C VAL A 310 22.08 8.81 -19.72
N MET A 311 22.15 8.77 -18.39
CA MET A 311 23.38 8.65 -17.62
C MET A 311 23.30 7.43 -16.71
N ARG A 312 24.36 6.63 -16.68
CA ARG A 312 24.49 5.53 -15.72
C ARG A 312 25.92 5.40 -15.23
N THR A 313 26.07 5.18 -13.92
CA THR A 313 27.39 5.03 -13.29
C THR A 313 27.96 3.62 -13.40
N PHE A 314 29.23 3.54 -13.78
CA PHE A 314 30.08 2.37 -13.66
C PHE A 314 30.78 2.42 -12.30
N LEU A 315 30.79 1.30 -11.58
CA LEU A 315 31.26 1.24 -10.20
C LEU A 315 32.71 0.77 -10.09
N GLU A 316 33.23 0.16 -11.15
CA GLU A 316 34.61 -0.33 -11.22
C GLU A 316 35.15 -0.17 -12.63
N ASP A 317 36.26 0.56 -12.76
CA ASP A 317 37.09 0.60 -13.95
C ASP A 317 38.56 0.57 -13.51
N ALA A 318 39.29 -0.43 -13.95
CA ALA A 318 40.68 -0.60 -13.55
C ALA A 318 41.65 0.30 -14.32
N LEU A 319 41.23 0.91 -15.45
CA LEU A 319 41.99 1.98 -16.11
C LEU A 319 41.84 3.33 -15.39
N HIS A 320 40.71 3.51 -14.69
CA HIS A 320 40.37 4.74 -13.99
C HIS A 320 39.95 4.44 -12.54
N PRO A 321 40.87 3.95 -11.68
CA PRO A 321 40.52 3.53 -10.34
C PRO A 321 40.00 4.72 -9.50
N PRO A 322 38.96 4.52 -8.68
CA PRO A 322 38.43 5.58 -7.83
C PRO A 322 39.48 6.03 -6.81
N PRO A 323 39.64 7.34 -6.57
CA PRO A 323 40.53 7.85 -5.54
C PRO A 323 40.11 7.35 -4.15
N PRO A 324 41.06 7.06 -3.25
CA PRO A 324 40.74 6.64 -1.89
C PRO A 324 40.03 7.76 -1.12
N GLY A 325 39.12 7.38 -0.22
CA GLY A 325 38.40 8.32 0.65
C GLY A 325 37.20 9.04 0.02
N LEU A 326 36.93 8.86 -1.28
CA LEU A 326 35.76 9.46 -1.94
C LEU A 326 34.58 8.50 -1.98
N TYR A 327 33.37 9.06 -1.89
CA TYR A 327 32.15 8.32 -2.19
C TYR A 327 32.15 7.88 -3.65
N ILE A 328 31.80 6.63 -3.90
CA ILE A 328 31.56 6.15 -5.27
C ILE A 328 30.07 6.30 -5.53
N GLY A 329 29.70 7.18 -6.44
CA GLY A 329 28.30 7.43 -6.76
C GLY A 329 27.70 6.29 -7.57
N ASN A 330 26.57 5.76 -7.09
CA ASN A 330 25.70 4.84 -7.84
C ASN A 330 24.48 5.63 -8.30
N HIS A 331 24.48 6.10 -9.55
CA HIS A 331 23.43 6.95 -10.08
C HIS A 331 22.90 6.45 -11.44
N THR A 332 21.61 6.69 -11.66
CA THR A 332 20.97 6.75 -12.97
C THR A 332 20.39 8.13 -13.14
N ALA A 333 20.61 8.79 -14.26
CA ALA A 333 19.82 9.95 -14.65
C ALA A 333 19.19 9.74 -16.01
N VAL A 334 17.98 10.27 -16.18
CA VAL A 334 17.26 10.34 -17.43
C VAL A 334 16.87 11.78 -17.68
N PHE A 335 17.11 12.23 -18.90
CA PHE A 335 16.75 13.54 -19.39
C PHE A 335 15.99 13.33 -20.69
N VAL A 336 14.73 13.74 -20.73
CA VAL A 336 13.87 13.58 -21.89
C VAL A 336 13.31 14.94 -22.27
N VAL A 337 13.42 15.30 -23.54
CA VAL A 337 12.80 16.51 -24.08
C VAL A 337 11.89 16.12 -25.20
N GLU A 338 10.60 16.39 -25.03
CA GLU A 338 9.56 16.08 -26.00
C GLU A 338 9.14 17.35 -26.74
N ARG A 339 8.87 17.21 -28.04
CA ARG A 339 8.31 18.28 -28.85
C ARG A 339 6.89 18.59 -28.38
N LEU A 340 6.62 19.88 -28.16
CA LEU A 340 5.27 20.40 -28.02
C LEU A 340 4.90 21.27 -29.24
N PRO A 341 3.60 21.57 -29.45
CA PRO A 341 3.18 22.56 -30.44
C PRO A 341 3.83 23.94 -30.21
N ASP A 342 3.75 24.79 -31.24
CA ASP A 342 4.17 26.20 -31.19
C ASP A 342 5.66 26.43 -30.91
N GLY A 343 6.51 25.48 -31.27
CA GLY A 343 7.96 25.59 -31.09
C GLY A 343 8.39 25.52 -29.62
N LYS A 344 7.55 24.91 -28.77
CA LYS A 344 7.86 24.63 -27.37
C LYS A 344 8.36 23.21 -27.19
N CYS A 345 8.92 22.91 -26.03
CA CYS A 345 9.27 21.56 -25.65
C CYS A 345 8.98 21.30 -24.16
N CYS A 346 8.69 20.05 -23.82
CA CYS A 346 8.56 19.60 -22.43
C CYS A 346 9.82 18.84 -22.03
N ARG A 347 10.57 19.39 -21.08
CA ARG A 347 11.75 18.76 -20.48
C ARG A 347 11.34 18.01 -19.21
N ARG A 348 11.73 16.74 -19.11
CA ARG A 348 11.57 15.89 -17.93
C ARG A 348 12.91 15.35 -17.52
N MET A 349 13.24 15.52 -16.25
CA MET A 349 14.48 15.03 -15.67
C MET A 349 14.17 14.16 -14.47
N CYS A 350 14.88 13.06 -14.34
CA CYS A 350 14.89 12.26 -13.13
C CYS A 350 16.31 11.75 -12.87
N MET A 351 16.80 11.92 -11.66
CA MET A 351 18.06 11.33 -11.21
C MET A 351 17.80 10.54 -9.93
N LEU A 352 18.24 9.29 -9.96
CA LEU A 352 18.14 8.33 -8.87
C LEU A 352 19.55 7.98 -8.43
N GLY A 353 19.85 8.16 -7.15
CA GLY A 353 21.15 7.91 -6.56
C GLY A 353 21.08 7.01 -5.35
N GLN A 354 22.16 6.28 -5.11
CA GLN A 354 22.39 5.55 -3.87
C GLN A 354 23.82 5.77 -3.40
N LEU A 355 23.97 6.12 -2.12
CA LEU A 355 25.27 6.32 -1.46
C LEU A 355 25.25 5.61 -0.11
N PRO A 356 26.36 5.02 0.37
CA PRO A 356 26.41 4.48 1.72
C PRO A 356 26.23 5.60 2.76
N ILE A 357 25.53 5.33 3.86
CA ILE A 357 25.38 6.31 4.95
C ILE A 357 26.72 6.57 5.62
N GLN A 358 27.54 5.52 5.78
CA GLN A 358 28.87 5.66 6.38
C GLN A 358 29.86 6.23 5.35
N PRO A 359 30.54 7.33 5.67
CA PRO A 359 31.57 7.87 4.80
C PRO A 359 32.75 6.91 4.68
N PRO A 360 33.39 6.83 3.50
CA PRO A 360 34.66 6.13 3.33
C PRO A 360 35.67 6.61 4.38
N GLY A 361 36.52 5.71 4.92
CA GLY A 361 37.33 5.98 6.11
C GLY A 361 38.15 7.28 6.06
N ASP A 362 38.82 7.54 4.94
CA ASP A 362 39.64 8.75 4.73
C ASP A 362 38.86 9.93 4.14
N SER A 363 37.53 9.87 4.10
CA SER A 363 36.70 10.92 3.53
C SER A 363 36.82 12.23 4.29
N PRO A 364 36.82 13.39 3.62
CA PRO A 364 36.66 14.68 4.29
C PRO A 364 35.40 14.75 5.18
N LEU A 365 34.40 13.92 4.87
CA LEU A 365 33.14 13.82 5.60
C LEU A 365 33.19 12.85 6.79
N SER A 366 34.25 12.04 6.95
CA SER A 366 34.37 11.08 8.06
C SER A 366 34.58 11.73 9.43
N LYS A 367 34.96 13.01 9.44
CA LYS A 367 35.11 13.83 10.66
C LYS A 367 33.78 14.43 11.15
N HIS A 368 32.71 14.31 10.38
CA HIS A 368 31.41 14.90 10.67
C HIS A 368 30.39 13.83 11.11
N PRO A 369 29.42 14.17 11.98
CA PRO A 369 28.34 13.26 12.33
C PRO A 369 27.53 12.82 11.09
N PRO A 370 27.02 11.58 11.01
CA PRO A 370 26.29 11.06 9.84
C PRO A 370 25.09 11.93 9.40
N LEU A 371 24.35 12.53 10.34
CA LEU A 371 23.25 13.45 10.02
C LEU A 371 23.71 14.67 9.21
N MET A 372 24.92 15.17 9.48
CA MET A 372 25.50 16.28 8.71
C MET A 372 25.93 15.87 7.30
N VAL A 373 26.16 14.58 7.06
CA VAL A 373 26.50 14.06 5.73
C VAL A 373 25.27 14.08 4.83
N CYS A 374 24.11 13.65 5.32
CA CYS A 374 22.84 13.74 4.59
C CYS A 374 22.48 15.20 4.28
N ASP A 375 22.57 16.09 5.27
CA ASP A 375 22.32 17.52 5.08
C ASP A 375 23.26 18.13 4.03
N TYR A 376 24.53 17.73 4.05
CA TYR A 376 25.51 18.18 3.08
C TYR A 376 25.17 17.69 1.67
N ILE A 377 24.87 16.40 1.50
CA ILE A 377 24.50 15.81 0.20
C ILE A 377 23.22 16.45 -0.33
N LEU A 378 22.21 16.64 0.53
CA LEU A 378 20.96 17.31 0.17
C LEU A 378 21.24 18.73 -0.31
N LYS A 379 22.00 19.52 0.46
CA LYS A 379 22.34 20.89 0.10
C LYS A 379 23.09 20.97 -1.22
N HIS A 380 24.12 20.14 -1.41
CA HIS A 380 24.89 20.08 -2.65
C HIS A 380 24.00 19.72 -3.84
N THR A 381 23.15 18.71 -3.68
CA THR A 381 22.22 18.27 -4.74
C THR A 381 21.21 19.35 -5.09
N THR A 382 20.61 20.01 -4.10
CA THR A 382 19.67 21.12 -4.33
C THR A 382 20.32 22.28 -5.06
N GLN A 383 21.51 22.71 -4.61
CA GLN A 383 22.25 23.79 -5.27
C GLN A 383 22.61 23.44 -6.72
N THR A 384 23.09 22.23 -6.94
CA THR A 384 23.45 21.74 -8.28
C THR A 384 22.22 21.65 -9.19
N SER A 385 21.11 21.11 -8.67
CA SER A 385 19.87 20.96 -9.44
C SER A 385 19.30 22.32 -9.87
N HIS A 386 19.31 23.31 -8.98
CA HIS A 386 18.86 24.67 -9.32
C HIS A 386 19.78 25.32 -10.37
N LEU A 387 21.10 25.21 -10.21
CA LEU A 387 22.05 25.75 -11.19
C LEU A 387 21.88 25.11 -12.56
N ILE A 388 21.72 23.79 -12.62
CA ILE A 388 21.45 23.08 -13.88
C ILE A 388 20.14 23.58 -14.49
N GLN A 389 19.09 23.77 -13.69
CA GLN A 389 17.84 24.30 -14.18
C GLN A 389 18.01 25.71 -14.77
N ASP A 390 18.69 26.62 -14.07
CA ASP A 390 18.96 27.99 -14.52
C ASP A 390 19.78 28.05 -15.82
N ILE A 391 20.74 27.14 -16.00
CA ILE A 391 21.56 27.05 -17.22
C ILE A 391 20.73 26.57 -18.42
N LEU A 392 19.74 25.70 -18.17
CA LEU A 392 18.97 25.04 -19.22
C LEU A 392 17.68 25.77 -19.60
N GLU A 393 17.17 26.66 -18.76
CA GLU A 393 16.15 27.66 -19.12
C GLU A 393 16.68 28.62 -20.22
#